data_AF-A0A2P5KQ49-F1
#
_entry.id   AF-A0A2P5KQ49-F1
#
_cell.length_a   1.000
_cell.length_b   1.000
_cell.length_c   1.000
_cell.angle_alpha   90.00
_cell.angle_beta   90.00
_cell.angle_gamma   90.00
#
_symmetry.space_group_name_H-M   'P 1'
#
loop_
_entity.id
_entity.type
_entity.pdbx_description
1 polymer ?
#
loop_
_entity_poly.entity_id
_entity_poly.type
_entity_poly.pdbx_seq_one_letter_code
_entity_poly.pdbx_strand_id
1 'polypeptide(L)'
;KTDDGATLLAGVKRAANILSIEEKKDKTKHAGEYDLKLLRDKEELALAAAIESVKQDTVAAINVENFKGAMNALAELRAPVDAFFEKVTVNDADPMLRGNRLKLLSEIRAATLNVADFSKIAG
;
A
#
# COMPACT_ATOMS: atom_id res chain seq x y z
N LYS A 1 -12.66 -11.28 17.56
CA LYS A 1 -12.95 -11.24 16.11
C LYS A 1 -12.36 -9.92 15.63
N THR A 2 -11.19 -9.96 14.98
CA THR A 2 -10.53 -8.73 14.53
C THR A 2 -11.07 -8.41 13.14
N ASP A 3 -12.13 -7.61 13.10
CA ASP A 3 -12.70 -7.02 11.87
C ASP A 3 -11.67 -6.17 11.10
N ASP A 4 -10.57 -5.79 11.75
CA ASP A 4 -9.49 -4.97 11.16
C ASP A 4 -8.75 -5.67 10.02
N GLY A 5 -8.50 -6.98 10.13
CA GLY A 5 -7.80 -7.75 9.10
C GLY A 5 -8.62 -7.97 7.82
N ALA A 6 -9.95 -8.09 7.95
CA ALA A 6 -10.83 -8.33 6.81
C ALA A 6 -10.96 -7.08 5.91
N THR A 7 -10.96 -5.88 6.51
CA THR A 7 -11.15 -4.66 5.73
C THR A 7 -9.86 -4.11 5.13
N LEU A 8 -8.70 -4.28 5.78
CA LEU A 8 -7.42 -3.94 5.14
C LEU A 8 -7.24 -4.70 3.82
N LEU A 9 -7.56 -5.99 3.84
CA LEU A 9 -7.43 -6.84 2.65
C LEU A 9 -8.31 -6.34 1.49
N ALA A 10 -9.42 -5.67 1.78
CA ALA A 10 -10.28 -5.05 0.78
C ALA A 10 -9.59 -3.84 0.10
N GLY A 11 -8.96 -2.95 0.88
CA GLY A 11 -8.19 -1.83 0.36
C GLY A 11 -7.00 -2.30 -0.51
N VAL A 12 -6.28 -3.31 -0.05
CA VAL A 12 -5.16 -3.92 -0.79
C VAL A 12 -5.65 -4.62 -2.07
N LYS A 13 -6.77 -5.35 -2.01
CA LYS A 13 -7.39 -5.95 -3.21
C LYS A 13 -7.78 -4.88 -4.22
N ARG A 14 -8.35 -3.76 -3.75
CA ARG A 14 -8.73 -2.64 -4.60
C ARG A 14 -7.51 -2.06 -5.30
N ALA A 15 -6.42 -1.81 -4.55
CA ALA A 15 -5.14 -1.37 -5.09
C ALA A 15 -4.61 -2.34 -6.16
N ALA A 16 -4.58 -3.64 -5.87
CA ALA A 16 -4.12 -4.67 -6.79
C ALA A 16 -4.96 -4.76 -8.07
N ASN A 17 -6.29 -4.61 -7.96
CA ASN A 17 -7.19 -4.61 -9.11
C ASN A 17 -6.96 -3.38 -10.01
N ILE A 18 -6.87 -2.19 -9.41
CA ILE A 18 -6.62 -0.94 -10.16
C ILE A 18 -5.28 -1.03 -10.89
N LEU A 19 -4.22 -1.42 -10.18
CA LEU A 19 -2.91 -1.67 -10.79
C LEU A 19 -3.01 -2.64 -11.97
N SER A 20 -3.65 -3.80 -11.78
CA SER A 20 -3.78 -4.81 -12.83
C SER A 20 -4.51 -4.29 -14.07
N ILE A 21 -5.51 -3.41 -13.89
CA ILE A 21 -6.26 -2.80 -14.99
C ILE A 21 -5.37 -1.79 -15.72
N GLU A 22 -4.72 -0.88 -15.00
CA GLU A 22 -3.91 0.18 -15.58
C GLU A 22 -2.62 -0.37 -16.23
N GLU A 23 -1.98 -1.36 -15.63
CA GLU A 23 -0.81 -2.04 -16.21
C GLU A 23 -1.16 -2.76 -17.52
N LYS A 24 -2.33 -3.40 -17.59
CA LYS A 24 -2.82 -4.02 -18.84
C LYS A 24 -3.11 -2.97 -19.91
N LYS A 25 -3.73 -1.86 -19.51
CA LYS A 25 -4.08 -0.75 -20.41
C LYS A 25 -2.83 -0.08 -20.99
N ASP A 26 -1.85 0.19 -20.13
CA ASP A 26 -0.61 0.89 -20.50
C ASP A 26 0.45 -0.07 -21.07
N LYS A 27 0.21 -1.39 -21.01
CA LYS A 27 1.17 -2.46 -21.37
C LYS A 27 2.53 -2.29 -20.68
N THR A 28 2.53 -1.71 -19.49
CA THR A 28 3.72 -1.45 -18.69
C THR A 28 3.43 -1.77 -17.23
N LYS A 29 4.49 -2.01 -16.45
CA LYS A 29 4.36 -2.17 -15.00
C LYS A 29 4.49 -0.81 -14.33
N HIS A 30 3.61 -0.54 -13.37
CA HIS A 30 3.67 0.68 -12.55
C HIS A 30 4.42 0.42 -11.25
N ALA A 31 5.51 -0.34 -11.35
CA ALA A 31 6.37 -0.72 -10.23
C ALA A 31 7.52 0.28 -10.07
N GLY A 32 7.86 0.59 -8.82
CA GLY A 32 9.00 1.44 -8.47
C GLY A 32 8.62 2.56 -7.51
N GLU A 33 9.62 3.34 -7.12
CA GLU A 33 9.48 4.41 -6.14
C GLU A 33 8.58 5.54 -6.66
N TYR A 34 7.67 5.97 -5.80
CA TYR A 34 6.86 7.17 -5.99
C TYR A 34 7.71 8.42 -5.73
N ASP A 35 7.42 9.50 -6.44
CA ASP A 35 8.02 10.81 -6.23
C ASP A 35 7.21 11.59 -5.21
N LEU A 36 7.82 11.91 -4.07
CA LEU A 36 7.26 12.75 -3.01
C LEU A 36 6.85 14.14 -3.53
N LYS A 37 7.53 14.67 -4.56
CA LYS A 37 7.23 15.99 -5.13
C LYS A 37 5.95 16.00 -5.96
N LEU A 38 5.50 14.83 -6.40
CA LEU A 38 4.28 14.65 -7.16
C LEU A 38 3.08 14.33 -6.25
N LEU A 39 3.29 14.21 -4.93
CA LEU A 39 2.19 14.09 -3.97
C LEU A 39 1.61 15.47 -3.72
N ARG A 40 0.31 15.62 -3.96
CA ARG A 40 -0.42 16.89 -3.83
C ARG A 40 -1.38 16.86 -2.66
N ASP A 41 -2.07 15.75 -2.47
CA ASP A 41 -3.09 15.61 -1.45
C ASP A 41 -2.48 15.14 -0.12
N LYS A 42 -3.09 15.55 0.99
CA LYS A 42 -2.61 15.18 2.33
C LYS A 42 -2.74 13.68 2.56
N GLU A 43 -3.74 13.07 1.94
CA GLU A 43 -4.04 11.65 1.97
C GLU A 43 -2.95 10.84 1.25
N GLU A 44 -2.36 11.38 0.18
CA GLU A 44 -1.21 10.76 -0.49
C GLU A 44 0.03 10.76 0.39
N LEU A 45 0.29 11.89 1.08
CA LEU A 45 1.39 12.01 2.03
C LEU A 45 1.20 11.11 3.25
N ALA A 46 -0.01 11.06 3.80
CA ALA A 46 -0.35 10.19 4.92
C ALA A 46 -0.16 8.72 4.54
N LEU A 47 -0.57 8.35 3.32
CA LEU A 47 -0.37 7.00 2.82
C LEU A 47 1.10 6.67 2.61
N ALA A 48 1.87 7.57 1.99
CA ALA A 48 3.31 7.43 1.80
C ALA A 48 4.04 7.22 3.14
N ALA A 49 3.73 8.04 4.15
CA ALA A 49 4.30 7.93 5.48
C ALA A 49 3.93 6.60 6.17
N ALA A 50 2.67 6.18 6.05
CA ALA A 50 2.22 4.91 6.63
C ALA A 50 2.90 3.70 5.98
N ILE A 51 3.08 3.71 4.65
CA ILE A 51 3.82 2.66 3.92
C ILE A 51 5.25 2.56 4.45
N GLU A 52 5.92 3.70 4.61
CA GLU A 52 7.30 3.72 5.11
C GLU A 52 7.39 3.20 6.55
N SER A 53 6.45 3.59 7.42
CA SER A 53 6.35 3.05 8.77
C SER A 53 6.19 1.53 8.75
N VAL A 54 5.25 1.01 7.96
CA VAL A 54 5.02 -0.44 7.86
C VAL A 54 6.25 -1.17 7.34
N LYS A 55 6.99 -0.62 6.36
CA LYS A 55 8.23 -1.22 5.89
C LYS A 55 9.26 -1.31 7.02
N GLN A 56 9.45 -0.23 7.77
CA GLN A 56 10.38 -0.20 8.90
C GLN A 56 9.95 -1.17 10.00
N ASP A 57 8.67 -1.16 10.37
CA ASP A 57 8.09 -2.04 11.39
C ASP A 57 8.17 -3.51 10.96
N THR A 58 7.96 -3.80 9.67
CA THR A 58 8.10 -5.15 9.12
C THR A 58 9.54 -5.63 9.22
N VAL A 59 10.52 -4.81 8.83
CA VAL A 59 11.94 -5.15 8.94
C VAL A 59 12.33 -5.36 10.42
N ALA A 60 11.88 -4.47 11.31
CA ALA A 60 12.11 -4.61 12.74
C ALA A 60 11.47 -5.89 13.30
N ALA A 61 10.21 -6.15 12.94
CA ALA A 61 9.46 -7.33 13.34
C ALA A 61 10.09 -8.63 12.86
N ILE A 62 10.63 -8.66 11.64
CA ILE A 62 11.35 -9.83 11.11
C ILE A 62 12.57 -10.16 11.98
N ASN A 63 13.34 -9.14 12.38
CA ASN A 63 14.52 -9.35 13.21
C ASN A 63 14.21 -9.89 14.61
N VAL A 64 13.01 -9.64 15.13
CA VAL A 64 12.57 -10.09 16.46
C VAL A 64 11.47 -11.15 16.41
N GLU A 65 11.21 -11.76 15.25
CA GLU A 65 10.15 -12.75 15.01
C GLU A 65 8.75 -12.31 15.49
N ASN A 66 8.48 -11.00 15.43
CA ASN A 66 7.25 -10.40 15.96
C ASN A 66 6.17 -10.25 14.88
N PHE A 67 5.53 -11.37 14.53
CA PHE A 67 4.39 -11.42 13.59
C PHE A 67 3.24 -10.49 13.97
N LYS A 68 3.01 -10.36 15.28
CA LYS A 68 1.91 -9.56 15.82
C LYS A 68 2.16 -8.07 15.58
N GLY A 69 3.40 -7.62 15.68
CA GLY A 69 3.83 -6.26 15.33
C GLY A 69 3.61 -5.97 13.85
N ALA A 70 4.05 -6.87 12.95
CA ALA A 70 3.85 -6.70 11.52
C ALA A 70 2.36 -6.68 11.12
N MET A 71 1.53 -7.53 11.73
CA MET A 71 0.08 -7.55 11.51
C MET A 71 -0.62 -6.28 12.02
N ASN A 72 -0.18 -5.73 13.15
CA ASN A 72 -0.70 -4.46 13.66
C ASN A 72 -0.31 -3.29 12.75
N ALA A 73 0.95 -3.23 12.30
CA ALA A 73 1.41 -2.21 11.38
C ALA A 73 0.62 -2.24 10.06
N LEU A 74 0.34 -3.44 9.55
CA LEU A 74 -0.59 -3.61 8.42
C LEU A 74 -1.99 -3.07 8.71
N ALA A 75 -2.55 -3.35 9.88
CA ALA A 75 -3.88 -2.84 10.25
C ALA A 75 -3.92 -1.30 10.27
N GLU A 76 -2.82 -0.64 10.66
CA GLU A 76 -2.70 0.82 10.65
C GLU A 76 -2.72 1.41 9.23
N LEU A 77 -2.34 0.66 8.19
CA LEU A 77 -2.48 1.10 6.79
C LEU A 77 -3.92 1.26 6.35
N ARG A 78 -4.89 0.63 7.05
CA ARG A 78 -6.29 0.66 6.63
C ARG A 78 -6.82 2.09 6.51
N ALA A 79 -6.66 2.89 7.56
CA ALA A 79 -7.19 4.24 7.60
C ALA A 79 -6.63 5.16 6.48
N PRO A 80 -5.30 5.24 6.25
CA PRO A 80 -4.77 6.05 5.15
C PRO A 80 -5.10 5.48 3.77
N VAL A 81 -5.20 4.15 3.60
CA VAL A 81 -5.61 3.54 2.32
C VAL A 81 -7.06 3.87 1.98
N ASP A 82 -7.97 3.74 2.94
CA ASP A 82 -9.38 4.08 2.76
C ASP A 82 -9.53 5.58 2.45
N ALA A 83 -8.89 6.46 3.23
CA ALA A 83 -8.90 7.89 2.99
C ALA A 83 -8.33 8.27 1.61
N PHE A 84 -7.24 7.63 1.18
CA PHE A 84 -6.70 7.80 -0.16
C PHE A 84 -7.74 7.43 -1.23
N PHE A 85 -8.41 6.28 -1.13
CA PHE A 85 -9.40 5.90 -2.14
C PHE A 85 -10.70 6.73 -2.11
N GLU A 86 -11.03 7.33 -0.98
CA GLU A 86 -12.19 8.22 -0.84
C GLU A 86 -11.92 9.64 -1.36
N LYS A 87 -10.70 10.16 -1.16
CA LYS A 87 -10.34 11.55 -1.45
C LYS A 87 -9.53 11.71 -2.73
N VAL A 88 -8.72 10.71 -3.08
CA VAL A 88 -7.75 10.77 -4.17
C VAL A 88 -8.24 9.95 -5.36
N THR A 89 -8.34 10.61 -6.52
CA THR A 89 -8.68 9.93 -7.77
C THR A 89 -7.43 9.36 -8.41
N VAL A 90 -7.24 8.04 -8.36
CA VAL A 90 -6.04 7.38 -8.93
C VAL A 90 -5.88 7.66 -10.43
N ASN A 91 -6.97 7.60 -11.19
CA ASN A 91 -6.98 7.90 -12.62
C ASN A 91 -7.09 9.42 -12.86
N ASP A 92 -6.05 10.15 -12.48
CA ASP A 92 -5.95 11.59 -12.75
C ASP A 92 -5.77 11.88 -14.24
N ALA A 93 -6.16 13.08 -14.67
CA ALA A 93 -5.95 13.55 -16.04
C ALA A 93 -4.47 13.80 -16.33
N ASP A 94 -3.68 14.14 -15.31
CA ASP A 94 -2.24 14.28 -15.42
C ASP A 94 -1.55 12.90 -15.40
N PRO A 95 -0.89 12.48 -16.50
CA PRO A 95 -0.22 11.18 -16.57
C PRO A 95 0.93 11.04 -15.57
N MET A 96 1.58 12.14 -15.16
CA MET A 96 2.64 12.11 -14.16
C MET A 96 2.06 11.80 -12.77
N LEU A 97 0.96 12.47 -12.40
CA LEU A 97 0.26 12.21 -11.12
C LEU A 97 -0.35 10.81 -11.10
N ARG A 98 -1.02 10.40 -12.19
CA ARG A 98 -1.58 9.05 -12.33
C ARG A 98 -0.50 7.99 -12.14
N GLY A 99 0.64 8.12 -12.84
CA GLY A 99 1.76 7.20 -12.69
C GLY A 99 2.30 7.16 -11.27
N ASN A 100 2.37 8.31 -10.59
CA ASN A 100 2.82 8.39 -9.20
C ASN A 100 1.86 7.71 -8.22
N ARG A 101 0.56 7.94 -8.37
CA ARG A 101 -0.50 7.31 -7.58
C ARG A 101 -0.50 5.78 -7.77
N LEU A 102 -0.28 5.32 -8.99
CA LEU A 102 -0.15 3.88 -9.28
C LEU A 102 1.08 3.28 -8.60
N LYS A 103 2.22 3.97 -8.60
CA LYS A 103 3.40 3.53 -7.85
C LYS A 103 3.13 3.43 -6.34
N LEU A 104 2.44 4.40 -5.76
CA LEU A 104 1.97 4.35 -4.37
C LEU A 104 1.12 3.10 -4.07
N LEU A 105 0.19 2.76 -4.98
CA LEU A 105 -0.60 1.53 -4.86
C LEU A 105 0.27 0.27 -4.94
N SER A 106 1.30 0.29 -5.78
CA SER A 106 2.25 -0.82 -5.94
C SER A 106 3.03 -1.07 -4.66
N GLU A 107 3.44 0.00 -3.98
CA GLU A 107 4.13 -0.05 -2.70
C GLU A 107 3.26 -0.66 -1.58
N ILE A 108 1.98 -0.28 -1.47
CA ILE A 108 1.05 -0.91 -0.52
C ILE A 108 0.96 -2.42 -0.78
N ARG A 109 0.82 -2.80 -2.05
CA ARG A 109 0.74 -4.21 -2.45
C ARG A 109 2.03 -4.94 -2.05
N ALA A 110 3.19 -4.35 -2.29
CA ALA A 110 4.48 -4.93 -1.93
C ALA A 110 4.64 -5.07 -0.40
N ALA A 111 4.31 -4.03 0.37
CA ALA A 111 4.35 -4.07 1.83
C ALA A 111 3.44 -5.15 2.42
N THR A 112 2.21 -5.28 1.89
CA THR A 112 1.27 -6.31 2.33
C THR A 112 1.74 -7.71 1.96
N LEU A 113 2.29 -7.90 0.76
CA LEU A 113 2.83 -9.20 0.33
C LEU A 113 4.03 -9.62 1.20
N ASN A 114 4.94 -8.70 1.52
CA ASN A 114 6.09 -9.00 2.38
C ASN A 114 5.66 -9.52 3.76
N VAL A 115 4.69 -8.86 4.40
CA VAL A 115 4.16 -9.30 5.69
C VAL A 115 3.38 -10.61 5.56
N ALA A 116 2.59 -10.79 4.48
CA ALA A 116 1.85 -12.01 4.24
C ALA A 116 2.75 -13.22 3.98
N ASP A 117 3.83 -13.06 3.20
CA ASP A 117 4.80 -14.12 2.97
C ASP A 117 5.58 -14.44 4.25
N PHE A 118 5.93 -13.43 5.05
CA PHE A 118 6.52 -13.67 6.36
C PHE A 118 5.60 -14.46 7.29
N SER A 119 4.29 -14.14 7.30
CA SER A 119 3.30 -14.87 8.11
C SER A 119 3.17 -16.36 7.75
N LYS A 120 3.52 -16.75 6.51
CA LYS A 120 3.49 -18.16 6.06
C LYS A 120 4.74 -18.95 6.43
N ILE A 121 5.86 -18.27 6.66
CA ILE A 121 7.16 -18.93 6.91
C ILE A 121 7.28 -19.35 8.38
N ALA A 122 6.58 -18.66 9.28
CA ALA A 122 6.72 -18.86 10.72
C ALA A 122 5.42 -19.23 11.46
N GLY A 123 4.33 -19.41 10.73
CA GLY A 123 3.13 -20.11 11.22
C GLY A 123 3.22 -21.59 10.88
#